data_AF-A0A6I6MFL2-F1
#
_entry.id   AF-A0A6I6MFL2-F1
#
_cell.length_a   1.000
_cell.length_b   1.000
_cell.length_c   1.000
_cell.angle_alpha   90.00
_cell.angle_beta   90.00
_cell.angle_gamma   90.00
#
_symmetry.space_group_name_H-M   'P 1'
#
loop_
_entity.id
_entity.type
_entity.pdbx_description
1 polymer ?
#
loop_
_entity_poly.entity_id
_entity_poly.type
_entity_poly.pdbx_seq_one_letter_code
_entity_poly.pdbx_strand_id
1 'polypeptide(L)'
;MQQSWMAREMRSVSIMPLALLLTACTPPAPPTQPAAESPAAQSSATASTNTTIRDPNALSDNPAFTWDDVDQDPELIGRWFYTASGDGAFTSAAFGGEETEASFTWVCNRASRTIALTRDIELTPDQPTGLGIITPGARYVFDARSFNEGLPNISAQVRAIDPRLDAIAASAEGFAVQAAGDTTRIRHDAMLQRVLADCRS
;
A
#
# COMPACT_ATOMS: atom_id res chain seq x y z
N MET A 1 9.78 35.65 51.37
CA MET A 1 9.26 34.53 52.19
C MET A 1 9.05 33.37 51.24
N GLN A 2 10.05 32.50 51.04
CA GLN A 2 10.27 31.21 51.74
C GLN A 2 9.06 30.28 51.53
N GLN A 3 9.19 29.10 50.91
CA GLN A 3 9.99 27.95 51.37
C GLN A 3 10.45 27.05 50.21
N SER A 4 11.66 26.52 50.38
CA SER A 4 12.35 25.50 49.57
C SER A 4 11.94 24.07 50.02
N TRP A 5 12.79 23.07 49.73
CA TRP A 5 12.85 21.65 50.18
C TRP A 5 12.45 20.63 49.09
N MET A 6 13.41 20.11 48.28
CA MET A 6 14.34 18.96 48.54
C MET A 6 13.61 17.60 48.59
N ALA A 7 14.09 16.45 48.14
CA ALA A 7 15.23 15.92 47.38
C ALA A 7 15.11 14.38 47.49
N ARG A 8 15.46 13.58 46.47
CA ARG A 8 16.09 12.23 46.57
C ARG A 8 16.22 11.57 45.19
N GLU A 9 17.42 11.37 44.64
CA GLU A 9 18.32 10.19 44.79
C GLU A 9 17.66 8.86 44.39
N MET A 10 18.27 7.86 43.74
CA MET A 10 19.59 7.61 43.17
C MET A 10 19.50 6.23 42.46
N ARG A 11 20.30 6.05 41.41
CA ARG A 11 21.05 4.82 41.03
C ARG A 11 20.31 3.47 40.91
N SER A 12 20.51 2.80 39.77
CA SER A 12 21.51 1.70 39.71
C SER A 12 21.74 1.22 38.28
N VAL A 13 23.01 1.30 37.87
CA VAL A 13 23.62 0.60 36.75
C VAL A 13 23.88 -0.84 37.20
N SER A 14 23.55 -1.83 36.37
CA SER A 14 24.04 -3.20 36.55
C SER A 14 24.56 -3.71 35.20
N ILE A 15 25.88 -3.80 35.12
CA ILE A 15 26.67 -4.44 34.07
C ILE A 15 27.01 -5.84 34.60
N MET A 16 26.78 -6.91 33.82
CA MET A 16 27.46 -8.18 34.09
C MET A 16 27.74 -8.99 32.80
N PRO A 17 28.95 -9.54 32.63
CA PRO A 17 29.43 -10.13 31.37
C PRO A 17 29.58 -11.68 31.41
N LEU A 18 29.88 -12.24 30.23
CA LEU A 18 30.80 -13.37 29.94
C LEU A 18 30.42 -14.82 30.33
N ALA A 19 30.34 -15.73 29.33
CA ALA A 19 31.01 -17.04 29.33
C ALA A 19 30.91 -17.76 27.95
N LEU A 20 32.08 -18.13 27.40
CA LEU A 20 32.27 -19.06 26.28
C LEU A 20 32.09 -20.52 26.74
N LEU A 21 31.55 -21.40 25.89
CA LEU A 21 31.94 -22.82 25.85
C LEU A 21 31.87 -23.38 24.41
N LEU A 22 32.99 -23.94 23.95
CA LEU A 22 33.17 -24.77 22.75
C LEU A 22 32.77 -26.22 23.05
N THR A 23 32.16 -26.93 22.09
CA THR A 23 32.37 -28.38 21.90
C THR A 23 32.15 -28.78 20.43
N ALA A 24 33.13 -29.50 19.88
CA ALA A 24 33.12 -30.16 18.58
C ALA A 24 32.95 -31.67 18.76
N CYS A 25 32.30 -32.37 17.82
CA CYS A 25 32.63 -33.75 17.41
C CYS A 25 31.69 -34.26 16.29
N THR A 26 32.24 -34.44 15.09
CA THR A 26 31.78 -35.33 14.00
C THR A 26 32.35 -36.74 14.21
N PRO A 27 31.69 -37.85 13.77
CA PRO A 27 31.99 -38.48 12.46
C PRO A 27 30.81 -39.35 11.90
N PRO A 28 31.02 -40.29 10.96
CA PRO A 28 31.22 -40.13 9.52
C PRO A 28 30.11 -40.81 8.66
N ALA A 29 30.14 -40.56 7.34
CA ALA A 29 29.20 -41.09 6.35
C ALA A 29 29.41 -42.59 5.99
N PRO A 30 28.34 -43.33 5.63
CA PRO A 30 28.45 -44.60 4.91
C PRO A 30 28.27 -44.43 3.38
N PRO A 31 28.92 -45.28 2.55
CA PRO A 31 28.94 -45.20 1.09
C PRO A 31 27.77 -45.90 0.35
N THR A 32 27.53 -45.36 -0.85
CA THR A 32 26.83 -45.82 -2.08
C THR A 32 26.30 -47.25 -2.21
N GLN A 33 25.08 -47.38 -2.75
CA GLN A 33 24.82 -48.30 -3.89
C GLN A 33 23.59 -47.89 -4.75
N PRO A 34 23.68 -47.94 -6.09
CA PRO A 34 22.56 -47.77 -7.03
C PRO A 34 22.02 -49.10 -7.60
N ALA A 35 20.70 -49.12 -7.86
CA ALA A 35 19.91 -49.96 -8.80
C ALA A 35 18.41 -49.76 -8.43
N ALA A 36 17.37 -49.77 -9.26
CA ALA A 36 17.10 -49.76 -10.69
C ALA A 36 15.55 -49.55 -10.83
N GLU A 37 15.07 -49.20 -12.03
CA GLU A 37 13.69 -48.86 -12.47
C GLU A 37 12.56 -49.82 -12.03
N SER A 38 11.25 -49.49 -11.98
CA SER A 38 10.35 -49.06 -13.08
C SER A 38 8.91 -48.72 -12.56
N PRO A 39 7.97 -48.18 -13.38
CA PRO A 39 6.90 -47.27 -12.98
C PRO A 39 5.53 -47.94 -12.72
N ALA A 40 4.74 -47.33 -11.83
CA ALA A 40 3.29 -47.49 -11.81
C ALA A 40 2.62 -46.12 -11.62
N ALA A 41 1.83 -45.75 -12.64
CA ALA A 41 1.06 -44.54 -12.71
C ALA A 41 -0.01 -44.47 -11.60
N GLN A 42 -0.11 -43.32 -10.93
CA GLN A 42 -1.35 -42.88 -10.30
C GLN A 42 -1.48 -41.36 -10.48
N SER A 43 -2.15 -41.02 -11.59
CA SER A 43 -3.12 -39.93 -11.72
C SER A 43 -2.89 -38.73 -10.80
N SER A 44 -1.95 -37.86 -11.16
CA SER A 44 -1.97 -36.49 -10.67
C SER A 44 -3.17 -35.80 -11.30
N ALA A 45 -4.27 -35.72 -10.55
CA ALA A 45 -5.28 -34.71 -10.79
C ALA A 45 -4.56 -33.36 -10.74
N THR A 46 -4.31 -32.76 -11.91
CA THR A 46 -3.86 -31.39 -12.01
C THR A 46 -5.02 -30.53 -11.54
N ALA A 47 -5.08 -30.27 -10.24
CA ALA A 47 -5.78 -29.11 -9.73
C ALA A 47 -5.09 -27.90 -10.36
N SER A 48 -5.59 -27.47 -11.51
CA SER A 48 -5.28 -26.16 -12.06
C SER A 48 -5.97 -25.15 -11.14
N THR A 49 -5.34 -24.88 -9.99
CA THR A 49 -5.50 -23.58 -9.34
C THR A 49 -4.92 -22.58 -10.33
N ASN A 50 -5.76 -22.09 -11.23
CA ASN A 50 -5.47 -20.93 -12.03
C ASN A 50 -5.44 -19.72 -11.08
N THR A 51 -4.39 -19.64 -10.26
CA THR A 51 -3.94 -18.38 -9.67
C THR A 51 -3.52 -17.54 -10.86
N THR A 52 -4.48 -16.83 -11.44
CA THR A 52 -4.20 -15.86 -12.49
C THR A 52 -3.29 -14.84 -11.83
N ILE A 53 -2.00 -14.89 -12.14
CA ILE A 53 -1.06 -13.85 -11.75
C ILE A 53 -1.60 -12.57 -12.40
N ARG A 54 -2.19 -11.66 -11.61
CA ARG A 54 -2.55 -10.33 -12.11
C ARG A 54 -1.26 -9.67 -12.57
N ASP A 55 -1.26 -9.15 -13.79
CA ASP A 55 -0.14 -8.35 -14.27
C ASP A 55 -0.08 -7.07 -13.42
N PRO A 56 1.00 -6.84 -12.65
CA PRO A 56 1.14 -5.64 -11.82
C PRO A 56 1.09 -4.35 -12.62
N ASN A 57 1.47 -4.37 -13.89
CA ASN A 57 1.55 -3.18 -14.74
C ASN A 57 0.35 -3.05 -15.66
N ALA A 58 -0.59 -4.01 -15.62
CA ALA A 58 -1.84 -3.90 -16.35
C ALA A 58 -2.63 -2.71 -15.82
N LEU A 59 -2.44 -1.58 -16.48
CA LEU A 59 -3.49 -0.60 -16.62
C LEU A 59 -4.33 -1.04 -17.84
N SER A 60 -5.50 -0.45 -18.09
CA SER A 60 -6.20 -0.80 -19.32
C SER A 60 -5.28 -0.56 -20.52
N ASP A 61 -4.87 -1.66 -21.17
CA ASP A 61 -3.96 -1.70 -22.32
C ASP A 61 -4.60 -1.13 -23.59
N ASN A 62 -5.91 -0.87 -23.53
CA ASN A 62 -6.61 -0.17 -24.57
C ASN A 62 -6.26 1.33 -24.49
N PRO A 63 -5.54 1.90 -25.47
CA PRO A 63 -5.25 3.34 -25.50
C PRO A 63 -6.52 4.19 -25.67
N ALA A 64 -7.63 3.59 -26.11
CA ALA A 64 -8.94 4.22 -26.17
C ALA A 64 -9.77 4.05 -24.88
N PHE A 65 -9.24 3.42 -23.82
CA PHE A 65 -9.94 3.31 -22.55
C PHE A 65 -10.03 4.69 -21.90
N THR A 66 -11.25 5.16 -21.74
CA THR A 66 -11.62 6.51 -21.31
C THR A 66 -12.57 6.45 -20.11
N TRP A 67 -12.97 7.62 -19.64
CA TRP A 67 -13.98 7.75 -18.59
C TRP A 67 -15.32 7.09 -18.93
N ASP A 68 -15.72 7.11 -20.21
CA ASP A 68 -16.98 6.53 -20.67
C ASP A 68 -16.98 5.00 -20.60
N ASP A 69 -15.82 4.37 -20.58
CA ASP A 69 -15.64 2.92 -20.43
C ASP A 69 -15.61 2.46 -18.96
N VAL A 70 -15.53 3.40 -18.01
CA VAL A 70 -15.58 3.09 -16.59
C VAL A 70 -16.99 2.66 -16.23
N ASP A 71 -17.11 1.56 -15.46
CA ASP A 71 -18.41 1.11 -14.99
C ASP A 71 -19.15 2.23 -14.22
N GLN A 72 -20.39 2.46 -14.63
CA GLN A 72 -21.24 3.55 -14.14
C GLN A 72 -22.16 3.08 -13.01
N ASP A 73 -22.07 1.80 -12.58
CA ASP A 73 -22.93 1.26 -11.53
C ASP A 73 -22.85 2.13 -10.26
N PRO A 74 -23.98 2.73 -9.83
CA PRO A 74 -24.02 3.66 -8.71
C PRO A 74 -23.80 3.03 -7.33
N GLU A 75 -23.70 1.70 -7.19
CA GLU A 75 -23.44 1.04 -5.89
C GLU A 75 -21.95 1.05 -5.46
N LEU A 76 -21.26 2.17 -5.65
CA LEU A 76 -20.00 2.40 -4.94
C LEU A 76 -20.31 2.70 -3.47
N ILE A 77 -20.51 1.64 -2.70
CA ILE A 77 -20.66 1.68 -1.25
C ILE A 77 -19.34 2.17 -0.67
N GLY A 78 -19.22 3.48 -0.48
CA GLY A 78 -18.04 4.10 0.10
C GLY A 78 -18.29 5.57 0.44
N ARG A 79 -17.63 6.03 1.50
CA ARG A 79 -17.67 7.40 1.98
C ARG A 79 -16.26 7.93 2.16
N TRP A 80 -16.14 9.25 2.09
CA TRP A 80 -14.91 9.93 2.44
C TRP A 80 -14.82 10.20 3.93
N PHE A 81 -13.63 10.00 4.48
CA PHE A 81 -13.27 10.31 5.85
C PHE A 81 -11.99 11.14 5.84
N TYR A 82 -12.00 12.22 6.62
CA TYR A 82 -10.82 13.06 6.82
C TYR A 82 -10.24 12.77 8.20
N THR A 83 -8.93 12.58 8.26
CA THR A 83 -8.20 12.47 9.53
C THR A 83 -7.00 13.41 9.55
N ALA A 84 -6.60 13.83 10.74
CA ALA A 84 -5.38 14.58 10.98
C ALA A 84 -4.71 14.08 12.25
N SER A 85 -3.39 13.92 12.22
CA SER A 85 -2.62 13.65 13.44
C SER A 85 -2.72 14.84 14.39
N GLY A 86 -2.56 14.60 15.70
CA GLY A 86 -2.71 15.66 16.71
C GLY A 86 -1.75 16.84 16.54
N ASP A 87 -0.61 16.62 15.90
CA ASP A 87 0.39 17.63 15.53
C ASP A 87 0.23 18.18 14.10
N GLY A 88 -0.72 17.65 13.32
CA GLY A 88 -0.94 18.01 11.91
C GLY A 88 0.19 17.61 10.96
N ALA A 89 1.14 16.76 11.40
CA ALA A 89 2.22 16.26 10.55
C ALA A 89 1.67 15.39 9.40
N PHE A 90 0.56 14.70 9.64
CA PHE A 90 -0.16 13.89 8.66
C PHE A 90 -1.62 14.30 8.58
N THR A 91 -2.10 14.47 7.35
CA THR A 91 -3.53 14.61 7.06
C THR A 91 -3.91 13.58 6.01
N SER A 92 -5.12 13.05 6.08
CA SER A 92 -5.58 12.08 5.09
C SER A 92 -7.03 12.25 4.70
N ALA A 93 -7.31 11.87 3.46
CA ALA A 93 -8.64 11.62 2.94
C ALA A 93 -8.69 10.16 2.51
N ALA A 94 -9.60 9.40 3.10
CA ALA A 94 -9.76 7.97 2.89
C ALA A 94 -11.15 7.68 2.35
N PHE A 95 -11.25 6.89 1.28
CA PHE A 95 -12.49 6.42 0.71
C PHE A 95 -12.66 4.93 1.00
N GLY A 96 -13.81 4.54 1.56
CA GLY A 96 -14.13 3.15 1.88
C GLY A 96 -15.48 3.03 2.61
N GLY A 97 -15.86 1.81 2.99
CA GLY A 97 -17.03 1.59 3.85
C GLY A 97 -16.80 2.09 5.30
N GLU A 98 -17.87 2.28 6.07
CA GLU A 98 -17.77 2.79 7.46
C GLU A 98 -17.03 1.83 8.41
N GLU A 99 -17.11 0.52 8.16
CA GLU A 99 -16.54 -0.54 8.98
C GLU A 99 -15.51 -1.39 8.20
N THR A 100 -15.11 -0.95 7.00
CA THR A 100 -14.14 -1.65 6.15
C THR A 100 -12.86 -0.83 6.05
N GLU A 101 -11.77 -1.48 5.66
CA GLU A 101 -10.58 -0.74 5.27
C GLU A 101 -10.86 0.21 4.10
N ALA A 102 -10.09 1.29 4.05
CA ALA A 102 -10.18 2.26 2.97
C ALA A 102 -9.60 1.66 1.69
N SER A 103 -10.40 1.67 0.61
CA SER A 103 -9.97 1.16 -0.69
C SER A 103 -9.06 2.12 -1.44
N PHE A 104 -9.16 3.41 -1.12
CA PHE A 104 -8.28 4.42 -1.68
C PHE A 104 -8.01 5.53 -0.68
N THR A 105 -6.76 5.97 -0.59
CA THR A 105 -6.35 7.03 0.35
C THR A 105 -5.40 8.02 -0.27
N TRP A 106 -5.53 9.28 0.18
CA TRP A 106 -4.56 10.35 0.01
C TRP A 106 -4.01 10.67 1.39
N VAL A 107 -2.72 10.48 1.60
CA VAL A 107 -2.07 10.81 2.87
C VAL A 107 -0.97 11.83 2.62
N CYS A 108 -1.15 13.03 3.14
CA CYS A 108 -0.09 14.02 3.16
C CYS A 108 0.90 13.72 4.29
N ASN A 109 2.19 13.75 3.97
CA ASN A 109 3.25 14.02 4.94
C ASN A 109 3.71 15.47 4.76
N ARG A 110 3.41 16.32 5.75
CA ARG A 110 3.69 17.75 5.67
C ARG A 110 5.17 18.08 5.68
N ALA A 111 5.99 17.28 6.37
CA ALA A 111 7.43 17.48 6.45
C ALA A 111 8.12 17.30 5.10
N SER A 112 7.70 16.30 4.31
CA SER A 112 8.23 16.05 2.97
C SER A 112 7.45 16.73 1.84
N ARG A 113 6.26 17.28 2.13
CA ARG A 113 5.31 17.85 1.15
C ARG A 113 5.00 16.86 0.03
N THR A 114 4.77 15.62 0.43
CA THR A 114 4.46 14.49 -0.44
C THR A 114 3.11 13.91 -0.04
N ILE A 115 2.32 13.55 -1.04
CA ILE A 115 1.07 12.81 -0.90
C ILE A 115 1.33 11.37 -1.32
N ALA A 116 1.04 10.44 -0.43
CA ALA A 116 0.92 9.03 -0.75
C ALA A 116 -0.49 8.79 -1.32
N LEU A 117 -0.54 8.26 -2.54
CA LEU A 117 -1.76 7.74 -3.15
C LEU A 117 -1.74 6.23 -2.99
N THR A 118 -2.63 5.68 -2.18
CA THR A 118 -2.62 4.25 -1.86
C THR A 118 -3.93 3.59 -2.26
N ARG A 119 -3.86 2.44 -2.93
CA ARG A 119 -4.99 1.58 -3.27
C ARG A 119 -4.84 0.23 -2.59
N ASP A 120 -5.91 -0.30 -2.01
CA ASP A 120 -5.96 -1.66 -1.48
C ASP A 120 -5.95 -2.68 -2.62
N ILE A 121 -4.83 -3.36 -2.81
CA ILE A 121 -4.71 -4.43 -3.79
C ILE A 121 -3.51 -5.29 -3.41
N GLU A 122 -3.69 -6.60 -3.52
CA GLU A 122 -2.61 -7.55 -3.29
C GLU A 122 -1.88 -7.85 -4.60
N LEU A 123 -0.58 -7.54 -4.64
CA LEU A 123 0.35 -7.91 -5.71
C LEU A 123 1.56 -8.64 -5.11
N THR A 124 2.54 -9.04 -5.93
CA THR A 124 3.79 -9.57 -5.39
C THR A 124 4.49 -8.46 -4.58
N PRO A 125 5.06 -8.72 -3.38
CA PRO A 125 5.71 -7.69 -2.57
C PRO A 125 6.83 -6.95 -3.31
N ASP A 126 7.03 -5.67 -2.98
CA ASP A 126 8.12 -4.81 -3.50
C ASP A 126 8.18 -4.68 -5.02
N GLN A 127 7.07 -4.95 -5.71
CA GLN A 127 6.94 -4.94 -7.15
C GLN A 127 6.65 -3.53 -7.67
N PRO A 128 7.46 -3.00 -8.61
CA PRO A 128 7.11 -1.81 -9.36
C PRO A 128 5.82 -2.02 -10.15
N THR A 129 4.93 -1.04 -10.11
CA THR A 129 3.58 -1.08 -10.70
C THR A 129 3.12 0.33 -11.10
N GLY A 130 1.98 0.44 -11.79
CA GLY A 130 1.33 1.70 -12.12
C GLY A 130 0.02 1.89 -11.35
N LEU A 131 -0.19 3.08 -10.80
CA LEU A 131 -1.47 3.54 -10.27
C LEU A 131 -2.09 4.54 -11.25
N GLY A 132 -3.15 4.13 -11.94
CA GLY A 132 -3.90 4.96 -12.87
C GLY A 132 -5.03 5.73 -12.17
N ILE A 133 -5.20 7.01 -12.51
CA ILE A 133 -6.36 7.81 -12.13
C ILE A 133 -7.01 8.37 -13.40
N ILE A 134 -8.28 8.06 -13.61
CA ILE A 134 -9.03 8.42 -14.82
C ILE A 134 -10.12 9.40 -14.43
N THR A 135 -10.14 10.55 -15.09
CA THR A 135 -11.14 11.62 -14.95
C THR A 135 -11.87 11.78 -16.28
N PRO A 136 -13.02 12.48 -16.34
CA PRO A 136 -13.71 12.75 -17.61
C PRO A 136 -12.82 13.36 -18.70
N GLY A 137 -11.84 14.19 -18.33
CA GLY A 137 -11.00 14.90 -19.30
C GLY A 137 -9.60 14.32 -19.50
N ALA A 138 -9.15 13.37 -18.68
CA ALA A 138 -7.75 12.93 -18.68
C ALA A 138 -7.53 11.61 -17.94
N ARG A 139 -6.43 10.94 -18.32
CA ARG A 139 -5.86 9.79 -17.62
C ARG A 139 -4.48 10.14 -17.10
N TYR A 140 -4.24 9.88 -15.83
CA TYR A 140 -2.97 10.08 -15.15
C TYR A 140 -2.42 8.74 -14.70
N VAL A 141 -1.12 8.53 -14.84
CA VAL A 141 -0.44 7.33 -14.35
C VAL A 141 0.67 7.76 -13.40
N PHE A 142 0.72 7.16 -12.22
CA PHE A 142 1.75 7.37 -11.22
C PHE A 142 2.55 6.08 -11.05
N ASP A 143 3.88 6.22 -10.97
CA ASP A 143 4.75 5.11 -10.59
C ASP A 143 4.44 4.73 -9.14
N ALA A 144 4.13 3.46 -8.93
CA ALA A 144 3.74 2.91 -7.64
C ALA A 144 4.57 1.68 -7.31
N ARG A 145 4.52 1.28 -6.04
CA ARG A 145 5.13 0.04 -5.57
C ARG A 145 4.16 -0.70 -4.65
N SER A 146 4.12 -2.02 -4.77
CA SER A 146 3.35 -2.87 -3.86
C SER A 146 4.04 -3.03 -2.51
N PHE A 147 3.23 -3.19 -1.47
CA PHE A 147 3.65 -3.39 -0.10
C PHE A 147 2.69 -4.35 0.61
N ASN A 148 3.23 -5.42 1.19
CA ASN A 148 2.43 -6.50 1.80
C ASN A 148 2.75 -6.73 3.28
N GLU A 149 3.61 -5.92 3.91
CA GLU A 149 3.84 -6.02 5.36
C GLU A 149 2.71 -5.31 6.12
N GLY A 150 1.62 -6.03 6.39
CA GLY A 150 0.40 -5.45 6.96
C GLY A 150 -0.76 -5.63 5.98
N LEU A 151 -1.50 -4.55 5.71
CA LEU A 151 -2.57 -4.57 4.72
C LEU A 151 -1.98 -4.45 3.30
N PRO A 152 -2.17 -5.46 2.41
CA PRO A 152 -1.66 -5.41 1.05
C PRO A 152 -2.17 -4.19 0.28
N ASN A 153 -1.26 -3.44 -0.31
CA ASN A 153 -1.60 -2.25 -1.08
C ASN A 153 -0.53 -1.93 -2.14
N ILE A 154 -0.88 -0.99 -3.03
CA ILE A 154 0.10 -0.27 -3.83
C ILE A 154 0.10 1.20 -3.44
N SER A 155 1.26 1.84 -3.46
CA SER A 155 1.39 3.25 -3.12
C SER A 155 2.27 4.01 -4.11
N ALA A 156 1.81 5.19 -4.52
CA ALA A 156 2.58 6.16 -5.30
C ALA A 156 2.90 7.38 -4.44
N GLN A 157 4.16 7.81 -4.47
CA GLN A 157 4.63 8.99 -3.75
C GLN A 157 4.69 10.19 -4.69
N VAL A 158 3.79 11.16 -4.51
CA VAL A 158 3.64 12.31 -5.42
C VAL A 158 3.91 13.60 -4.67
N ARG A 159 4.71 14.50 -5.24
CA ARG A 159 4.90 15.83 -4.65
C ARG A 159 3.58 16.58 -4.60
N ALA A 160 3.28 17.27 -3.50
CA ALA A 160 2.03 18.01 -3.34
C ALA A 160 1.84 19.12 -4.39
N ILE A 161 2.90 19.57 -5.05
CA ILE A 161 2.88 20.58 -6.12
C ILE A 161 2.62 20.00 -7.52
N ASP A 162 2.48 18.67 -7.66
CA ASP A 162 2.21 18.05 -8.96
C ASP A 162 0.81 18.48 -9.47
N PRO A 163 0.73 19.11 -10.65
CA PRO A 163 -0.54 19.65 -11.17
C PRO A 163 -1.57 18.57 -11.48
N ARG A 164 -1.16 17.30 -11.63
CA ARG A 164 -2.10 16.19 -11.82
C ARG A 164 -2.97 16.01 -10.58
N LEU A 165 -2.46 16.28 -9.38
CA LEU A 165 -3.24 16.19 -8.15
C LEU A 165 -4.35 17.24 -8.11
N ASP A 166 -4.08 18.47 -8.56
CA ASP A 166 -5.10 19.53 -8.66
C ASP A 166 -6.20 19.13 -9.65
N ALA A 167 -5.82 18.60 -10.81
CA ALA A 167 -6.77 18.17 -11.82
C ALA A 167 -7.69 17.04 -11.32
N ILE A 168 -7.14 16.07 -10.58
CA ILE A 168 -7.93 15.00 -9.96
C ILE A 168 -8.85 15.56 -8.87
N ALA A 169 -8.32 16.39 -7.97
CA ALA A 169 -9.10 16.96 -6.88
C ALA A 169 -10.15 17.99 -7.36
N ALA A 170 -10.05 18.51 -8.58
CA ALA A 170 -11.06 19.39 -9.18
C ALA A 170 -12.11 18.64 -10.02
N SER A 171 -11.96 17.33 -10.22
CA SER A 171 -12.87 16.53 -11.04
C SER A 171 -14.21 16.30 -10.34
N ALA A 172 -15.19 17.18 -10.60
CA ALA A 172 -16.49 17.18 -9.92
C ALA A 172 -17.31 15.90 -10.14
N GLU A 173 -17.15 15.24 -11.29
CA GLU A 173 -17.84 13.98 -11.62
C GLU A 173 -17.25 12.74 -10.93
N GLY A 174 -16.20 12.95 -10.12
CA GLY A 174 -15.38 11.89 -9.55
C GLY A 174 -14.21 11.51 -10.45
N PHE A 175 -13.64 10.35 -10.17
CA PHE A 175 -12.55 9.76 -10.93
C PHE A 175 -12.58 8.25 -10.73
N ALA A 176 -11.83 7.51 -11.52
CA ALA A 176 -11.65 6.07 -11.36
C ALA A 176 -10.20 5.78 -11.02
N VAL A 177 -9.99 4.81 -10.15
CA VAL A 177 -8.68 4.30 -9.76
C VAL A 177 -8.46 2.98 -10.47
N GLN A 178 -7.32 2.85 -11.13
CA GLN A 178 -6.96 1.70 -11.94
C GLN A 178 -5.60 1.13 -11.53
N ALA A 179 -5.52 -0.19 -11.42
CA ALA A 179 -4.33 -0.94 -11.04
C ALA A 179 -4.55 -2.42 -11.33
N ALA A 180 -3.53 -3.09 -11.89
CA ALA A 180 -3.52 -4.53 -12.14
C ALA A 180 -4.79 -5.10 -12.81
N GLY A 181 -5.34 -4.35 -13.77
CA GLY A 181 -6.53 -4.68 -14.55
C GLY A 181 -7.85 -4.26 -13.89
N ASP A 182 -7.87 -3.96 -12.59
CA ASP A 182 -9.09 -3.52 -11.89
C ASP A 182 -9.27 -2.02 -12.00
N THR A 183 -10.50 -1.59 -12.27
CA THR A 183 -10.90 -0.18 -12.33
C THR A 183 -12.10 0.04 -11.42
N THR A 184 -11.98 0.98 -10.50
CA THR A 184 -13.05 1.30 -9.54
C THR A 184 -13.32 2.79 -9.59
N ARG A 185 -14.55 3.18 -9.88
CA ARG A 185 -14.96 4.59 -9.81
C ARG A 185 -15.05 5.05 -8.36
N ILE A 186 -14.77 6.32 -8.10
CA ILE A 186 -14.80 6.95 -6.79
C ILE A 186 -15.46 8.33 -6.93
N ARG A 187 -16.40 8.61 -6.03
CA ARG A 187 -17.09 9.91 -5.95
C ARG A 187 -16.10 11.01 -5.56
N HIS A 188 -16.26 12.20 -6.12
CA HIS A 188 -15.51 13.39 -5.69
C HIS A 188 -15.93 13.89 -4.29
N ASP A 189 -14.98 14.42 -3.52
CA ASP A 189 -15.24 15.11 -2.26
C ASP A 189 -14.23 16.25 -2.00
N ALA A 190 -14.68 17.30 -1.29
CA ALA A 190 -13.88 18.45 -0.90
C ALA A 190 -12.71 18.09 0.03
N MET A 191 -12.75 16.94 0.70
CA MET A 191 -11.63 16.43 1.51
C MET A 191 -10.33 16.30 0.72
N LEU A 192 -10.39 16.00 -0.58
CA LEU A 192 -9.19 15.93 -1.43
C LEU A 192 -8.48 17.29 -1.53
N GLN A 193 -9.26 18.35 -1.75
CA GLN A 193 -8.75 19.73 -1.79
C GLN A 193 -8.19 20.15 -0.43
N ARG A 194 -8.84 19.72 0.66
CA ARG A 194 -8.36 19.99 2.02
C ARG A 194 -6.99 19.37 2.27
N VAL A 195 -6.81 18.08 1.96
CA VAL A 195 -5.51 17.39 2.12
C VAL A 195 -4.43 18.07 1.27
N LEU A 196 -4.74 18.46 0.03
CA LEU A 196 -3.80 19.19 -0.82
C LEU A 196 -3.38 20.55 -0.22
N ALA A 197 -4.35 21.32 0.29
CA ALA A 197 -4.09 22.60 0.92
C ALA A 197 -3.20 22.44 2.17
N ASP A 198 -3.51 21.47 3.04
CA ASP A 198 -2.73 21.18 4.23
C ASP A 198 -1.28 20.79 3.87
N CYS A 199 -1.10 20.00 2.80
CA CYS A 199 0.21 19.53 2.37
C CYS A 199 1.12 20.61 1.77
N ARG A 200 0.52 21.68 1.26
CA ARG A 200 1.24 22.79 0.64
C ARG A 200 1.61 23.88 1.63
N SER A 201 0.89 23.97 2.75
CA SER A 201 1.10 24.98 3.79
C SER A 201 2.41 24.79 4.54
#